data_AF-A0A6J4SZ48-F1
#
_entry.id   AF-A0A6J4SZ48-F1
#
_cell.length_a   1.000
_cell.length_b   1.000
_cell.length_c   1.000
_cell.angle_alpha   90.00
_cell.angle_beta   90.00
_cell.angle_gamma   90.00
#
_symmetry.space_group_name_H-M   'P 1'
#
loop_
_entity.id
_entity.type
_entity.pdbx_description
1 polymer ?
#
loop_
_entity_poly.entity_id
_entity_poly.type
_entity_poly.pdbx_seq_one_letter_code
_entity_poly.pdbx_strand_id
1 'polypeptide(L)' 'RSHRHRNAALPHWLRHYNERRPHSGIGNRPPISRVHNVRGQDI' A
#
# COMPACT_ATOMS: atom_id res chain seq x y z
N ARG A 1 19.66 -16.58 6.93
CA ARG A 1 18.57 -16.75 7.93
C ARG A 1 17.71 -15.46 8.09
N SER A 2 17.45 -14.67 7.03
CA SER A 2 16.69 -13.41 7.16
C SER A 2 15.52 -13.22 6.19
N HIS A 3 15.35 -14.08 5.16
CA HIS A 3 14.29 -13.92 4.17
C HIS A 3 12.91 -14.42 4.66
N ARG A 4 12.85 -15.53 5.42
CA ARG A 4 11.59 -16.11 5.92
C ARG A 4 10.78 -15.18 6.82
N HIS A 5 11.43 -14.47 7.75
CA HIS A 5 10.73 -13.52 8.63
C HIS A 5 10.23 -12.30 7.85
N ARG A 6 11.02 -11.79 6.90
CA ARG A 6 10.59 -10.70 6.02
C ARG A 6 9.40 -11.10 5.17
N ASN A 7 9.43 -12.31 4.59
CA ASN A 7 8.33 -12.80 3.75
C ASN A 7 7.06 -13.05 4.56
N ALA A 8 7.16 -13.52 5.81
CA ALA A 8 6.01 -13.66 6.69
C ALA A 8 5.40 -12.31 7.09
N ALA A 9 6.22 -11.28 7.29
CA ALA A 9 5.77 -9.93 7.65
C ALA A 9 5.29 -9.10 6.43
N LEU A 10 5.70 -9.47 5.22
CA LEU A 10 5.47 -8.69 4.00
C LEU A 10 3.98 -8.43 3.70
N PRO A 11 3.07 -9.42 3.78
CA PRO A 11 1.65 -9.18 3.52
C PRO A 11 1.04 -8.17 4.50
N HIS A 12 1.41 -8.28 5.78
CA HIS A 12 0.94 -7.34 6.80
C HIS A 12 1.47 -5.92 6.54
N TRP A 13 2.75 -5.81 6.22
CA TRP A 13 3.40 -4.53 5.95
C TRP A 13 2.80 -3.84 4.71
N LEU A 14 2.56 -4.58 3.63
CA LEU A 14 1.93 -4.06 2.41
C LEU A 14 0.55 -3.48 2.68
N ARG A 15 -0.29 -4.21 3.43
CA ARG A 15 -1.62 -3.72 3.82
C ARG A 15 -1.54 -2.42 4.60
N HIS A 16 -0.67 -2.36 5.61
CA HIS A 16 -0.48 -1.15 6.40
C HIS A 16 0.01 0.02 5.54
N TYR A 17 1.00 -0.23 4.66
CA TYR A 17 1.55 0.79 3.77
C TYR A 17 0.47 1.37 2.83
N ASN A 18 -0.29 0.50 2.18
CA ASN A 18 -1.27 0.91 1.18
C ASN A 18 -2.52 1.55 1.78
N GLU A 19 -3.00 1.05 2.93
CA GLU A 19 -4.31 1.44 3.49
C GLU A 19 -4.23 2.47 4.61
N ARG A 20 -3.09 2.57 5.33
CA ARG A 20 -3.05 3.30 6.61
C ARG A 20 -1.86 4.23 6.78
N ARG A 21 -0.77 4.05 6.02
CA ARG A 21 0.43 4.87 6.18
C ARG A 21 0.14 6.31 5.74
N PRO A 22 0.29 7.32 6.60
CA PRO A 22 0.11 8.70 6.19
C PRO A 22 1.29 9.15 5.31
N HIS A 23 1.00 9.81 4.19
CA HIS A 23 2.01 10.35 3.28
C HIS A 23 1.88 11.87 3.16
N SER A 24 2.94 12.60 3.54
CA SER A 24 2.99 14.06 3.51
C SER A 24 2.75 14.64 2.10
N GLY A 25 3.29 13.99 1.07
CA GLY A 25 3.13 14.42 -0.34
C GLY A 25 1.70 14.32 -0.89
N ILE A 26 0.78 13.66 -0.17
CA ILE A 26 -0.63 13.53 -0.57
C ILE A 26 -1.60 13.98 0.54
N GLY A 27 -1.15 14.91 1.38
CA GLY A 27 -1.98 15.53 2.42
C GLY A 27 -2.24 14.60 3.60
N ASN A 28 -1.24 13.82 4.00
CA ASN A 28 -1.30 12.84 5.09
C ASN A 28 -2.32 11.71 4.89
N ARG A 29 -2.75 11.48 3.65
CA ARG A 29 -3.63 10.36 3.30
C ARG A 29 -2.84 9.10 2.95
N PRO A 30 -3.44 7.91 3.05
CA PRO A 30 -2.80 6.68 2.60
C PRO A 30 -2.74 6.60 1.07
N PRO A 31 -1.78 5.84 0.49
CA PRO A 31 -1.57 5.75 -0.95
C PRO A 31 -2.82 5.34 -1.73
N ILE A 32 -3.62 4.42 -1.18
CA ILE A 32 -4.86 3.96 -1.82
C ILE A 32 -5.85 5.10 -2.08
N SER A 33 -5.79 6.19 -1.31
CA SER A 33 -6.65 7.37 -1.52
C SER A 33 -6.40 8.08 -2.84
N ARG A 34 -5.29 7.80 -3.51
CA ARG A 34 -4.93 8.34 -4.83
C ARG A 34 -5.36 7.42 -5.98
N VAL A 35 -5.75 6.19 -5.68
CA VAL A 35 -6.32 5.27 -6.66
C VAL A 35 -7.72 5.78 -6.96
N HIS A 36 -7.82 6.71 -7.90
CA HIS A 36 -9.09 7.00 -8.54
C HIS A 36 -9.59 5.69 -9.12
N ASN A 37 -10.87 5.39 -8.95
CA ASN A 37 -11.50 4.21 -9.50
C ASN A 37 -11.52 4.34 -11.03
N VAL A 38 -10.37 4.13 -11.67
CA VAL A 38 -10.17 4.17 -13.12
C VAL A 38 -10.91 2.94 -13.65
N ARG A 39 -12.22 3.09 -13.83
CA ARG A 39 -13.00 2.20 -14.70
C ARG A 39 -12.45 2.38 -16.10
N GLY A 40 -11.47 1.56 -16.47
CA GLY A 40 -10.81 1.67 -17.78
C GLY A 40 -9.47 0.94 -17.95
N GLN A 41 -9.06 0.09 -17.00
CA GLN A 41 -7.88 -0.78 -17.18
C GLN A 41 -8.26 -2.23 -17.50
N ASP A 42 -9.44 -2.42 -18.09
CA ASP A 42 -9.88 -3.69 -18.67
C ASP A 42 -9.84 -3.46 -20.20
N ILE A 43 -8.65 -3.62 -20.79
CA ILE A 43 -8.45 -3.79 -22.24
C ILE A 43 -7.70 -5.09 -22.48
#